data_AF-A0AAF0EBM7-F1
#
_entry.id   AF-A0AAF0EBM7-F1
#
_cell.length_a   1.000
_cell.length_b   1.000
_cell.length_c   1.000
_cell.angle_alpha   90.00
_cell.angle_beta   90.00
_cell.angle_gamma   90.00
#
_symmetry.space_group_name_H-M   'P 1'
#
loop_
_entity.id
_entity.type
_entity.pdbx_description
1 polymer ?
#
loop_
_entity_poly.entity_id
_entity_poly.type
_entity_poly.pdbx_seq_one_letter_code
_entity_poly.pdbx_strand_id
1 'polypeptide(L)'
;MNIRFAHTKAEADADSKAVFTGLSIYKDKPDPVSLPDNQYPPWLFDLLEDPAIKQSKALMVGDVDTTGMSKGEARSALKRSAKMARAAAKKQAALEAKEKQRLEKMTDAQRAAVLKAAEKAAEEAAPKTPSDWLVKERSERRALRKTSRAGIKASNFVRAA
;
A
#
# COMPACT_ATOMS: atom_id res chain seq x y z
N MET A 1 22.63 31.67 -16.72
CA MET A 1 21.92 30.84 -17.71
C MET A 1 20.95 29.95 -16.95
N ASN A 2 19.67 30.36 -16.85
CA ASN A 2 18.66 29.63 -16.07
C ASN A 2 17.89 28.69 -17.01
N ILE A 3 18.06 27.38 -16.81
CA ILE A 3 17.31 26.33 -17.51
C ILE A 3 16.01 26.11 -16.72
N ARG A 4 14.88 26.55 -17.27
CA ARG A 4 13.55 26.24 -16.73
C ARG A 4 13.19 24.81 -17.12
N PHE A 5 13.07 23.92 -16.13
CA PHE A 5 12.44 22.61 -16.30
C PHE A 5 10.93 22.80 -16.45
N ALA A 6 10.45 22.77 -17.68
CA ALA A 6 9.02 22.64 -17.95
C ALA A 6 8.54 21.25 -17.49
N HIS A 7 7.79 21.22 -16.39
CA HIS A 7 6.99 20.06 -16.03
C HIS A 7 5.76 20.06 -16.95
N THR A 8 5.81 19.31 -18.06
CA THR A 8 4.64 18.99 -18.85
C THR A 8 3.80 17.99 -18.06
N LYS A 9 2.85 18.51 -17.27
CA LYS A 9 1.75 17.74 -16.70
C LYS A 9 0.99 17.11 -17.88
N ALA A 10 0.89 15.79 -17.89
CA ALA A 10 0.17 15.04 -18.91
C ALA A 10 -1.25 15.62 -19.06
N GLU A 11 -1.56 16.04 -20.26
CA GLU A 11 -2.85 16.52 -20.70
C GLU A 11 -3.77 15.30 -20.77
N ALA A 12 -4.62 15.13 -19.75
CA ALA A 12 -5.67 14.13 -19.75
C ALA A 12 -6.71 14.51 -20.82
N ASP A 13 -7.14 13.53 -21.62
CA ASP A 13 -8.12 13.61 -22.71
C ASP A 13 -9.30 14.57 -22.38
N ALA A 14 -9.20 15.81 -22.83
CA ALA A 14 -10.15 16.87 -22.52
C ALA A 14 -11.44 16.83 -23.38
N ASP A 15 -11.54 15.89 -24.32
CA ASP A 15 -12.59 15.90 -25.36
C ASP A 15 -13.64 14.78 -25.26
N SER A 16 -13.57 13.89 -24.25
CA SER A 16 -14.51 12.78 -24.13
C SER A 16 -15.71 13.08 -23.23
N LYS A 17 -16.74 13.71 -23.79
CA LYS A 17 -18.09 13.76 -23.22
C LYS A 17 -18.78 12.41 -23.43
N ALA A 18 -18.49 11.44 -22.58
CA ALA A 18 -19.15 10.14 -22.60
C ALA A 18 -20.55 10.25 -21.97
N VAL A 19 -21.59 9.85 -22.71
CA VAL A 19 -22.96 9.76 -22.18
C VAL A 19 -23.10 8.42 -21.46
N PHE A 20 -23.42 8.44 -20.18
CA PHE A 20 -23.59 7.20 -19.42
C PHE A 20 -25.01 6.66 -19.57
N THR A 21 -25.20 5.69 -20.47
CA THR A 21 -26.51 5.17 -20.82
C THR A 21 -27.19 4.41 -19.67
N GLY A 22 -28.49 4.62 -19.49
CA GLY A 22 -29.31 3.87 -18.53
C GLY A 22 -29.11 4.25 -17.06
N LEU A 23 -28.52 5.42 -16.78
CA LEU A 23 -28.41 5.97 -15.43
C LEU A 23 -29.57 6.91 -15.09
N SER A 24 -30.18 7.56 -16.07
CA SER A 24 -31.38 8.36 -15.83
C SER A 24 -32.57 7.44 -15.61
N ILE A 25 -33.11 7.48 -14.39
CA ILE A 25 -34.35 6.80 -14.01
C ILE A 25 -35.58 7.68 -14.39
N TYR A 26 -35.34 8.95 -14.68
CA TYR A 26 -36.39 9.92 -15.03
C TYR A 26 -36.65 9.91 -16.53
N LYS A 27 -37.92 9.83 -16.91
CA LYS A 27 -38.34 9.82 -18.32
C LYS A 27 -38.08 11.16 -19.03
N ASP A 28 -38.09 12.25 -18.28
CA ASP A 28 -37.97 13.62 -18.82
C ASP A 28 -36.55 14.18 -18.76
N LYS A 29 -35.59 13.43 -18.21
CA LYS A 29 -34.19 13.87 -18.10
C LYS A 29 -33.28 12.96 -18.93
N PRO A 30 -32.41 13.52 -19.77
CA PRO A 30 -31.45 12.74 -20.52
C PRO A 30 -30.42 12.10 -19.59
N ASP A 31 -29.75 11.07 -20.10
CA ASP A 31 -28.65 10.40 -19.39
C ASP A 31 -27.51 11.38 -19.08
N PRO A 32 -26.86 11.23 -17.91
CA PRO A 32 -25.80 12.12 -17.49
C PRO A 32 -24.58 11.99 -18.40
N VAL A 33 -23.94 13.12 -18.68
CA VAL A 33 -22.72 13.20 -19.49
C VAL A 33 -21.51 13.40 -18.58
N SER A 34 -20.40 12.75 -18.89
CA SER A 34 -19.14 12.93 -18.17
C SER A 34 -18.64 14.37 -18.27
N LEU A 35 -18.09 14.83 -17.16
CA LEU A 35 -17.37 16.09 -17.05
C LEU A 35 -15.87 15.80 -17.21
N PRO A 36 -15.02 16.82 -17.47
CA PRO A 36 -13.57 16.61 -17.50
C PRO A 36 -13.04 16.26 -16.10
N ASP A 37 -11.94 15.50 -16.04
CA ASP A 37 -11.34 14.96 -14.82
C ASP A 37 -11.11 16.00 -13.70
N ASN A 38 -10.76 17.23 -14.07
CA ASN A 38 -10.50 18.32 -13.14
C ASN A 38 -11.75 18.84 -12.41
N GLN A 39 -12.95 18.54 -12.91
CA GLN A 39 -14.22 18.91 -12.28
C GLN A 39 -14.71 17.85 -11.30
N TYR A 40 -14.13 16.66 -11.33
CA TYR A 40 -14.43 15.64 -10.34
C TYR A 40 -13.64 15.87 -9.04
N PRO A 41 -14.22 15.53 -7.88
CA PRO A 41 -13.50 15.59 -6.63
C PRO A 41 -12.25 14.70 -6.62
N PRO A 42 -11.14 15.12 -5.98
CA PRO A 42 -9.88 14.36 -6.00
C PRO A 42 -10.01 12.94 -5.40
N TRP A 43 -10.88 12.77 -4.39
CA TRP A 43 -11.13 11.46 -3.76
C TRP A 43 -11.69 10.41 -4.72
N LEU A 44 -12.25 10.82 -5.88
CA LEU A 44 -12.72 9.90 -6.90
C LEU A 44 -11.55 9.05 -7.45
N PHE A 45 -10.39 9.67 -7.61
CA PHE A 45 -9.20 9.01 -8.16
C PHE A 45 -8.50 8.15 -7.10
N ASP A 46 -8.61 8.50 -5.82
CA ASP A 46 -8.11 7.67 -4.71
C ASP A 46 -8.82 6.30 -4.65
N LEU A 47 -10.10 6.22 -5.06
CA LEU A 47 -10.84 4.95 -5.13
C LEU A 47 -10.21 3.98 -6.14
N LEU A 48 -9.53 4.48 -7.16
CA LEU A 48 -8.84 3.62 -8.11
C LEU A 48 -7.62 2.96 -7.46
N GLU A 49 -7.10 3.47 -6.35
CA GLU A 49 -5.98 2.84 -5.63
C GLU A 49 -6.41 1.67 -4.75
N ASP A 50 -7.71 1.57 -4.43
CA ASP A 50 -8.21 0.46 -3.64
C ASP A 50 -8.05 -0.86 -4.41
N PRO A 51 -7.31 -1.85 -3.85
CA PRO A 51 -7.07 -3.14 -4.51
C PRO A 51 -8.37 -3.96 -4.67
N ALA A 52 -9.45 -3.56 -4.01
CA ALA A 52 -10.78 -4.14 -4.20
C ALA A 52 -11.42 -3.74 -5.53
N ILE A 53 -11.07 -2.56 -6.07
CA ILE A 53 -11.57 -2.01 -7.34
C ILE A 53 -10.58 -2.33 -8.47
N LYS A 54 -9.27 -2.22 -8.21
CA LYS A 54 -8.20 -2.82 -9.02
C LYS A 54 -8.14 -4.33 -8.78
N GLN A 55 -9.19 -5.07 -9.15
CA GLN A 55 -9.11 -6.53 -9.24
C GLN A 55 -8.25 -6.91 -10.46
N SER A 56 -6.95 -6.63 -10.42
CA SER A 56 -6.03 -7.41 -11.23
C SER A 56 -6.18 -8.85 -10.73
N LYS A 57 -6.49 -9.76 -11.65
CA LYS A 57 -6.71 -11.18 -11.37
C LYS A 57 -5.36 -11.78 -10.98
N ALA A 58 -4.93 -11.46 -9.76
CA ALA A 58 -3.57 -11.68 -9.33
C ALA A 58 -3.39 -13.10 -8.80
N LEU A 59 -2.91 -13.99 -9.65
CA LEU A 59 -2.40 -15.29 -9.23
C LEU A 59 -1.09 -15.08 -8.47
N MET A 60 -1.23 -14.81 -7.19
CA MET A 60 -0.10 -14.77 -6.25
C MET A 60 0.24 -16.20 -5.85
N VAL A 61 1.44 -16.66 -6.21
CA VAL A 61 2.01 -17.90 -5.66
C VAL A 61 3.13 -17.47 -4.72
N GLY A 62 2.80 -17.34 -3.43
CA GLY A 62 3.67 -16.69 -2.44
C GLY A 62 3.68 -15.17 -2.58
N ASP A 63 4.79 -14.51 -2.22
CA ASP A 63 4.98 -13.05 -2.31
C ASP A 63 5.35 -12.54 -3.73
N VAL A 64 5.16 -13.38 -4.77
CA VAL A 64 5.53 -13.04 -6.14
C VAL A 64 4.30 -12.98 -7.02
N ASP A 65 4.10 -11.82 -7.64
CA ASP A 65 3.08 -11.57 -8.66
C ASP A 65 3.41 -12.38 -9.91
N THR A 66 2.75 -13.52 -10.11
CA THR A 66 2.95 -14.38 -11.29
C THR A 66 1.90 -14.16 -12.40
N THR A 67 1.21 -13.02 -12.37
CA THR A 67 0.15 -12.70 -13.34
C THR A 67 0.69 -12.61 -14.75
N GLY A 68 0.08 -13.37 -15.67
CA GLY A 68 0.49 -13.39 -17.07
C GLY A 68 1.80 -14.14 -17.35
N MET A 69 2.46 -14.68 -16.32
CA MET A 69 3.69 -15.45 -16.49
C MET A 69 3.41 -16.86 -16.97
N SER A 70 4.21 -17.34 -17.93
CA SER A 70 4.19 -18.75 -18.31
C SER A 70 4.66 -19.64 -17.13
N LYS A 71 4.29 -20.94 -17.11
CA LYS A 71 4.72 -21.88 -16.04
C LYS A 71 6.24 -21.89 -15.81
N GLY A 72 7.04 -21.68 -16.86
CA GLY A 72 8.50 -21.59 -16.77
C GLY A 72 8.97 -20.26 -16.15
N GLU A 73 8.28 -19.18 -16.48
CA GLU A 73 8.57 -17.85 -15.95
C GLU A 73 8.23 -17.75 -14.46
N ALA A 74 7.08 -18.29 -14.03
CA ALA A 74 6.72 -18.40 -12.62
C ALA A 74 7.77 -19.19 -11.80
N ARG A 75 8.27 -20.32 -12.33
CA ARG A 75 9.35 -21.09 -11.68
C ARG A 75 10.65 -20.29 -11.58
N SER A 76 10.99 -19.53 -12.62
CA SER A 76 12.18 -18.66 -12.60
C SER A 76 12.04 -17.51 -11.60
N ALA A 77 10.83 -16.96 -11.45
CA ALA A 77 10.52 -15.88 -10.53
C ALA A 77 10.61 -16.36 -9.07
N LEU A 78 10.04 -17.54 -8.78
CA LEU A 78 10.15 -18.19 -7.47
C LEU A 78 11.61 -18.50 -7.08
N LYS A 79 12.43 -18.97 -8.02
CA LYS A 79 13.87 -19.21 -7.75
C LYS A 79 14.61 -17.90 -7.46
N ARG A 80 14.29 -16.83 -8.19
CA ARG A 80 14.86 -15.50 -7.98
C ARG A 80 14.44 -14.91 -6.64
N SER A 81 13.14 -14.96 -6.30
CA SER A 81 12.64 -14.46 -5.01
C SER A 81 13.22 -15.24 -3.83
N ALA A 82 13.31 -16.58 -3.93
CA ALA A 82 13.94 -17.39 -2.89
C ALA A 82 15.43 -17.05 -2.68
N LYS A 83 16.18 -16.75 -3.76
CA LYS A 83 17.57 -16.28 -3.65
C LYS A 83 17.66 -14.92 -2.98
N MET A 84 16.76 -13.99 -3.32
CA MET A 84 16.69 -12.67 -2.71
C MET A 84 16.32 -12.75 -1.23
N ALA A 85 15.36 -13.59 -0.85
CA ALA A 85 14.97 -13.81 0.54
C ALA A 85 16.14 -14.36 1.38
N ARG A 86 16.91 -15.33 0.86
CA ARG A 86 18.10 -15.85 1.53
C ARG A 86 19.20 -14.79 1.69
N ALA A 87 19.41 -13.96 0.66
CA ALA A 87 20.38 -12.87 0.73
C ALA A 87 19.94 -11.77 1.71
N ALA A 88 18.65 -11.45 1.77
CA ALA A 88 18.07 -10.51 2.72
C ALA A 88 18.21 -11.03 4.16
N ALA A 89 17.88 -12.30 4.42
CA ALA A 89 18.06 -12.92 5.74
C ALA A 89 19.52 -12.89 6.20
N LYS A 90 20.48 -13.16 5.28
CA LYS A 90 21.91 -13.05 5.60
C LYS A 90 22.34 -11.61 5.91
N LYS A 91 21.80 -10.63 5.18
CA LYS A 91 22.05 -9.20 5.44
C LYS A 91 21.44 -8.78 6.78
N GLN A 92 20.21 -9.21 7.09
CA GLN A 92 19.55 -8.95 8.36
C GLN A 92 20.36 -9.55 9.52
N ALA A 93 20.78 -10.82 9.43
CA ALA A 93 21.63 -11.43 10.45
C ALA A 93 22.97 -10.69 10.64
N ALA A 94 23.58 -10.18 9.56
CA ALA A 94 24.81 -9.38 9.65
C ALA A 94 24.57 -7.99 10.25
N LEU A 95 23.41 -7.37 9.99
CA LEU A 95 23.00 -6.11 10.59
C LEU A 95 22.67 -6.30 12.08
N GLU A 96 21.90 -7.32 12.43
CA GLU A 96 21.60 -7.69 13.81
C GLU A 96 22.87 -8.03 14.60
N ALA A 97 23.84 -8.72 13.99
CA ALA A 97 25.13 -8.97 14.62
C ALA A 97 25.92 -7.67 14.86
N LYS A 98 25.91 -6.74 13.89
CA LYS A 98 26.53 -5.41 14.04
C LYS A 98 25.80 -4.57 15.08
N GLU A 99 24.48 -4.63 15.16
CA GLU A 99 23.67 -3.91 16.13
C GLU A 99 23.87 -4.47 17.54
N LYS A 100 23.94 -5.80 17.70
CA LYS A 100 24.31 -6.45 18.97
C LYS A 100 25.70 -6.03 19.41
N GLN A 101 26.69 -6.06 18.51
CA GLN A 101 28.04 -5.56 18.80
C GLN A 101 28.05 -4.07 19.14
N ARG A 102 27.20 -3.24 18.52
CA ARG A 102 27.05 -1.82 18.85
C ARG A 102 26.44 -1.65 20.24
N LEU A 103 25.43 -2.45 20.57
CA LEU A 103 24.74 -2.42 21.86
C LEU A 103 25.66 -2.85 23.00
N GLU A 104 26.48 -3.88 22.78
CA GLU A 104 27.49 -4.36 23.72
C GLU A 104 28.61 -3.34 23.95
N LYS A 105 29.01 -2.59 22.91
CA LYS A 105 30.04 -1.54 23.00
C LYS A 105 29.53 -0.20 23.53
N MET A 106 28.21 0.04 23.52
CA MET A 106 27.63 1.27 24.05
C MET A 106 27.68 1.27 25.58
N THR A 107 28.20 2.36 26.14
CA THR A 107 28.14 2.62 27.58
C THR A 107 26.72 2.98 28.02
N ASP A 108 26.40 2.83 29.31
CA ASP A 108 25.05 3.09 29.81
C ASP A 108 24.61 4.56 29.60
N ALA A 109 25.54 5.51 29.61
CA ALA A 109 25.28 6.91 29.26
C ALA A 109 24.89 7.09 27.77
N GLN A 110 25.49 6.31 26.86
CA GLN A 110 25.15 6.32 25.43
C GLN A 110 23.81 5.61 25.16
N ARG A 111 23.51 4.52 25.88
CA ARG A 111 22.20 3.85 25.83
C ARG A 111 21.09 4.77 26.30
N ALA A 112 21.30 5.50 27.40
CA ALA A 112 20.35 6.49 27.90
C ALA A 112 20.13 7.65 26.92
N ALA A 113 21.17 8.09 26.19
CA ALA A 113 21.04 9.11 25.16
C ALA A 113 20.26 8.61 23.92
N VAL A 114 20.46 7.35 23.49
CA VAL A 114 19.69 6.74 22.40
C VAL A 114 18.23 6.54 22.79
N LEU A 115 17.94 6.09 24.01
CA LEU A 115 16.57 5.97 24.51
C LEU A 115 15.89 7.34 24.57
N LYS A 116 16.56 8.38 25.08
CA LYS A 116 16.03 9.76 25.03
C LYS A 116 15.80 10.27 23.61
N ALA A 117 16.67 9.92 22.66
CA ALA A 117 16.49 10.29 21.26
C ALA A 117 15.34 9.52 20.61
N ALA A 118 15.15 8.24 20.96
CA ALA A 118 14.05 7.41 20.50
C ALA A 118 12.71 7.87 21.09
N GLU A 119 12.67 8.29 22.35
CA GLU A 119 11.49 8.88 22.99
C GLU A 119 11.09 10.19 22.32
N LYS A 120 12.05 11.08 22.03
CA LYS A 120 11.79 12.31 21.24
C LYS A 120 11.30 12.01 19.83
N ALA A 121 11.85 10.98 19.17
CA ALA A 121 11.39 10.55 17.85
C ALA A 121 10.00 9.91 17.88
N ALA A 122 9.67 9.18 18.95
CA ALA A 122 8.34 8.59 19.16
C ALA A 122 7.28 9.67 19.47
N GLU A 123 7.66 10.70 20.21
CA GLU A 123 6.83 11.88 20.47
C GLU A 123 6.58 12.68 19.18
N GLU A 124 7.58 12.79 18.29
CA GLU A 124 7.40 13.35 16.96
C GLU A 124 6.59 12.47 15.99
N ALA A 125 6.62 11.15 16.16
CA ALA A 125 5.85 10.20 15.36
C ALA A 125 4.41 10.01 15.85
N ALA A 126 4.06 10.58 17.00
CA ALA A 126 2.68 10.65 17.45
C ALA A 126 1.87 11.48 16.44
N PRO A 127 0.63 11.07 16.11
CA PRO A 127 -0.24 11.86 15.24
C PRO A 127 -0.48 13.23 15.89
N LYS A 128 0.13 14.27 15.34
CA LYS A 128 0.11 15.64 15.89
C LYS A 128 -1.25 16.32 15.64
N THR A 129 -2.03 15.82 14.68
CA THR A 129 -3.34 16.37 14.32
C THR A 129 -4.48 15.37 14.54
N PRO A 130 -5.70 15.84 14.85
CA PRO A 130 -6.88 14.98 14.94
C PRO A 130 -7.16 14.20 13.63
N SER A 131 -6.80 14.76 12.47
CA SER A 131 -6.90 14.08 11.18
C SER A 131 -5.97 12.87 11.08
N ASP A 132 -4.72 12.98 11.53
CA ASP A 132 -3.75 11.89 11.49
C ASP A 132 -4.16 10.75 12.43
N TRP A 133 -4.74 11.10 13.58
CA TRP A 133 -5.33 10.12 14.50
C TRP A 133 -6.43 9.30 13.83
N LEU A 134 -7.39 9.97 13.16
CA LEU A 134 -8.50 9.30 12.48
C LEU A 134 -8.03 8.40 11.33
N VAL A 135 -6.97 8.79 10.61
CA VAL A 135 -6.37 7.97 9.55
C VAL A 135 -5.72 6.72 10.15
N LYS A 136 -4.96 6.87 11.23
CA LYS A 136 -4.30 5.77 11.95
C LYS A 136 -5.33 4.81 12.56
N GLU A 137 -6.32 5.32 13.28
CA GLU A 137 -7.40 4.51 13.86
C GLU A 137 -8.16 3.74 12.76
N ARG A 138 -8.45 4.39 11.63
CA ARG A 138 -9.12 3.75 10.49
C ARG A 138 -8.28 2.62 9.89
N SER A 139 -6.96 2.80 9.74
CA SER A 139 -6.07 1.79 9.18
C SER A 139 -5.92 0.59 10.12
N GLU A 140 -5.74 0.84 11.41
CA GLU A 140 -5.68 -0.18 12.47
C GLU A 140 -6.98 -0.99 12.53
N ARG A 141 -8.14 -0.31 12.51
CA ARG A 141 -9.45 -0.98 12.48
C ARG A 141 -9.64 -1.83 11.23
N ARG A 142 -9.16 -1.38 10.06
CA ARG A 142 -9.21 -2.16 8.81
C ARG A 142 -8.30 -3.40 8.91
N ALA A 143 -7.10 -3.25 9.47
CA ALA A 143 -6.17 -4.35 9.69
C ALA A 143 -6.77 -5.42 10.63
N LEU A 144 -7.34 -5.00 11.76
CA LEU A 144 -8.01 -5.88 12.69
C LEU A 144 -9.19 -6.61 12.04
N ARG A 145 -10.03 -5.90 11.28
CA ARG A 145 -11.13 -6.55 10.54
C ARG A 145 -10.63 -7.58 9.52
N LYS A 146 -9.49 -7.33 8.88
CA LYS A 146 -8.88 -8.27 7.92
C LYS A 146 -8.41 -9.54 8.63
N THR A 147 -7.73 -9.42 9.77
CA THR A 147 -7.27 -10.59 10.55
C THR A 147 -8.45 -11.36 11.15
N SER A 148 -9.45 -10.68 11.71
CA SER A 148 -10.67 -11.31 12.22
C SER A 148 -11.42 -12.07 11.13
N ARG A 149 -11.60 -11.46 9.94
CA ARG A 149 -12.26 -12.13 8.80
C ARG A 149 -11.49 -13.37 8.34
N ALA A 150 -10.16 -13.32 8.28
CA ALA A 150 -9.35 -14.47 7.92
C ALA A 150 -9.49 -15.60 8.95
N GLY A 151 -9.45 -15.27 10.24
CA GLY A 151 -9.65 -16.24 11.33
C GLY A 151 -11.03 -16.90 11.29
N ILE A 152 -12.10 -16.12 11.08
CA ILE A 152 -13.47 -16.66 10.93
C ILE A 152 -13.55 -17.60 9.73
N LYS A 153 -12.99 -17.21 8.57
CA LYS A 153 -12.98 -18.07 7.37
C LYS A 153 -12.23 -19.37 7.61
N ALA A 154 -11.05 -19.31 8.24
CA ALA A 154 -10.25 -20.51 8.53
C ALA A 154 -10.97 -21.44 9.54
N SER A 155 -11.54 -20.88 10.60
CA SER A 155 -12.32 -21.66 11.57
C SER A 155 -13.55 -22.29 10.95
N ASN A 156 -14.32 -21.54 10.14
CA ASN A 156 -15.48 -22.06 9.43
C ASN A 156 -15.09 -23.16 8.44
N PHE A 157 -13.95 -23.02 7.75
CA PHE A 157 -13.46 -24.04 6.83
C PHE A 157 -13.17 -25.37 7.55
N VAL A 158 -12.49 -25.34 8.70
CA VAL A 158 -12.17 -26.56 9.47
C VAL A 158 -13.42 -27.15 10.13
N ARG A 159 -14.35 -26.31 10.59
CA ARG A 159 -15.57 -26.76 11.28
C ARG A 159 -16.63 -27.32 10.33
N ALA A 160 -16.63 -26.92 9.06
CA ALA A 160 -17.58 -27.38 8.05
C ALA A 160 -17.06 -28.56 7.21
N ALA A 161 -15.83 -29.01 7.43
CA ALA A 161 -15.23 -30.23 6.86
C ALA A 161 -15.45 -31.41 7.81
#